data_AF-A0A2A4IXA0-F1
#
_entry.id   AF-A0A2A4IXA0-F1
#
_cell.length_a   1.000
_cell.length_b   1.000
_cell.length_c   1.000
_cell.angle_alpha   90.00
_cell.angle_beta   90.00
_cell.angle_gamma   90.00
#
_symmetry.space_group_name_H-M   'P 1'
#
loop_
_entity.id
_entity.type
_entity.pdbx_description
1 polymer ?
#
loop_
_entity_poly.entity_id
_entity_poly.type
_entity_poly.pdbx_seq_one_letter_code
_entity_poly.pdbx_strand_id
1 'polypeptide(L)'
;MLAIYMRKVLAQLNFALRNKSEQYPDALKAIFLLNNTLYLLQGLQRSGLLDVLMLAEPECEANYRDMIQEHKNAYLQSWNKLLAHTVLDEPLPAKLRDKDRQMLKDKFSSFNREWEEISRVQRGYSVPDAELREALKRDNKQALLPRYSALHERAAALPFSKNPDKYVKYTPVQIAAQLDGYFDEAA
;
A
#
# COMPACT_ATOMS: atom_id res chain seq x y z
N MET A 1 -19.20 16.63 31.46
CA MET A 1 -19.25 17.76 30.50
C MET A 1 -18.04 17.78 29.56
N LEU A 2 -16.80 17.67 30.07
CA LEU A 2 -15.58 17.65 29.23
C LEU A 2 -15.55 16.52 28.19
N ALA A 3 -15.80 15.27 28.59
CA ALA A 3 -15.80 14.11 27.68
C ALA A 3 -16.79 14.26 26.50
N ILE A 4 -17.99 14.80 26.76
CA ILE A 4 -19.02 15.06 25.74
C ILE A 4 -18.55 16.16 24.76
N TYR A 5 -17.87 17.19 25.26
CA TYR A 5 -17.31 18.25 24.42
C TYR A 5 -16.17 17.70 23.55
N MET A 6 -15.24 16.95 24.13
CA MET A 6 -14.14 16.30 23.40
C MET A 6 -14.65 15.40 22.28
N ARG A 7 -15.64 14.55 22.57
CA ARG A 7 -16.30 13.71 21.57
C ARG A 7 -16.81 14.54 20.38
N LYS A 8 -17.50 15.65 20.65
CA LYS A 8 -18.01 16.53 19.58
C LYS A 8 -16.88 17.11 18.74
N VAL A 9 -15.82 17.60 19.37
CA VAL A 9 -14.65 18.15 18.66
C VAL A 9 -13.98 17.09 17.80
N LEU A 10 -13.75 15.89 18.32
CA LEU A 10 -13.14 14.79 17.58
C LEU A 10 -14.02 14.31 16.42
N ALA A 11 -15.35 14.25 16.62
CA ALA A 11 -16.28 13.93 15.54
C ALA A 11 -16.23 14.96 14.39
N GLN A 12 -16.16 16.25 14.72
CA GLN A 12 -16.02 17.32 13.72
C GLN A 12 -14.66 17.26 13.02
N LEU A 13 -13.59 16.96 13.74
CA LEU A 13 -12.26 16.77 13.16
C LEU A 13 -12.23 15.57 12.20
N ASN A 14 -12.75 14.43 12.62
CA ASN A 14 -12.84 13.23 11.77
C ASN A 14 -13.67 13.50 10.50
N PHE A 15 -14.78 14.24 10.62
CA PHE A 15 -15.57 14.66 9.47
C PHE A 15 -14.78 15.58 8.52
N ALA A 16 -14.08 16.57 9.06
CA ALA A 16 -13.25 17.50 8.28
C ALA A 16 -12.11 16.77 7.56
N LEU A 17 -11.44 15.83 8.22
CA LEU A 17 -10.38 15.00 7.64
C LEU A 17 -10.92 14.13 6.50
N ARG A 18 -12.08 13.48 6.68
CA ARG A 18 -12.74 12.69 5.63
C ARG A 18 -13.06 13.57 4.41
N ASN A 19 -13.69 14.73 4.60
CA ASN A 19 -14.01 15.64 3.50
C ASN A 19 -12.76 16.16 2.77
N LYS A 20 -11.69 16.47 3.51
CA LYS A 20 -10.42 16.89 2.90
C LYS A 20 -9.80 15.76 2.08
N SER A 21 -9.90 14.53 2.56
CA SER A 21 -9.33 13.35 1.91
C SER A 21 -9.94 13.04 0.54
N GLU A 22 -11.19 13.48 0.29
CA GLU A 22 -11.90 13.27 -0.99
C GLU A 22 -11.23 13.92 -2.20
N GLN A 23 -10.33 14.87 -1.99
CA GLN A 23 -9.57 15.53 -3.05
C GLN A 23 -8.36 14.69 -3.52
N TYR A 24 -8.02 13.63 -2.79
CA TYR A 24 -6.86 12.80 -3.06
C TYR A 24 -7.22 11.52 -3.83
N PRO A 25 -6.34 11.02 -4.71
CA PRO A 25 -6.46 9.67 -5.26
C PRO A 25 -6.50 8.62 -4.15
N ASP A 26 -7.15 7.48 -4.41
CA ASP A 26 -7.48 6.45 -3.39
C ASP A 26 -6.31 6.06 -2.48
N ALA A 27 -5.12 5.81 -3.05
CA ALA A 27 -3.94 5.43 -2.27
C ALA A 27 -3.46 6.56 -1.34
N LEU A 28 -3.44 7.81 -1.83
CA LEU A 28 -3.06 8.97 -1.03
C LEU A 28 -4.13 9.31 0.01
N LYS A 29 -5.41 9.16 -0.34
CA LYS A 29 -6.55 9.29 0.58
C LYS A 29 -6.40 8.34 1.76
N ALA A 30 -6.11 7.07 1.48
CA ALA A 30 -5.90 6.05 2.50
C ALA A 30 -4.70 6.37 3.42
N ILE A 31 -3.54 6.75 2.86
CA ILE A 31 -2.36 7.15 3.65
C ILE A 31 -2.64 8.40 4.49
N PHE A 32 -3.30 9.40 3.92
CA PHE A 32 -3.67 10.63 4.63
C PHE A 32 -4.54 10.33 5.85
N LEU A 33 -5.60 9.54 5.67
CA LEU A 33 -6.49 9.17 6.77
C LEU A 33 -5.77 8.29 7.80
N LEU A 34 -4.95 7.33 7.35
CA LEU A 34 -4.15 6.48 8.22
C LEU A 34 -3.22 7.29 9.13
N ASN A 35 -2.45 8.22 8.56
CA ASN A 35 -1.54 9.09 9.30
C ASN A 35 -2.29 9.92 10.35
N ASN A 36 -3.38 10.58 9.96
CA ASN A 36 -4.12 11.45 10.87
C ASN A 36 -4.82 10.66 11.99
N THR A 37 -5.44 9.52 11.66
CA THR A 37 -6.12 8.67 12.64
C THR A 37 -5.12 8.09 13.65
N LEU A 38 -3.95 7.63 13.20
CA LEU A 38 -2.88 7.18 14.10
C LEU A 38 -2.37 8.31 15.00
N TYR A 39 -2.12 9.49 14.42
CA TYR A 39 -1.67 10.66 15.16
C TYR A 39 -2.67 11.07 16.26
N LEU A 40 -3.97 11.04 15.95
CA LEU A 40 -5.04 11.34 16.91
C LEU A 40 -5.07 10.32 18.06
N LEU A 41 -5.04 9.03 17.75
CA LEU A 41 -5.04 7.99 18.78
C LEU A 41 -3.82 8.12 19.71
N GLN A 42 -2.62 8.24 19.14
CA GLN A 42 -1.40 8.42 19.92
C GLN A 42 -1.41 9.74 20.71
N GLY A 43 -1.97 10.82 20.16
CA GLY A 43 -2.11 12.11 20.84
C GLY A 43 -3.05 12.02 22.05
N LEU A 44 -4.18 11.31 21.91
CA LEU A 44 -5.12 11.04 23.00
C LEU A 44 -4.46 10.19 24.11
N GLN A 45 -3.68 9.18 23.73
CA GLN A 45 -2.95 8.32 24.67
C GLN A 45 -1.88 9.11 25.43
N ARG A 46 -1.00 9.85 24.73
CA ARG A 46 0.08 10.63 25.36
C ARG A 46 -0.42 11.72 26.31
N SER A 47 -1.59 12.29 26.04
CA SER A 47 -2.17 13.35 26.85
C SER A 47 -3.03 12.84 28.02
N GLY A 48 -3.25 11.53 28.14
CA GLY A 48 -4.20 10.95 29.11
C GLY A 48 -5.66 11.30 28.82
N LEU A 49 -5.95 11.89 27.66
CA LEU A 49 -7.29 12.30 27.25
C LEU A 49 -8.13 11.12 26.74
N LEU A 50 -7.48 10.00 26.38
CA LEU A 50 -8.20 8.79 25.97
C LEU A 50 -9.12 8.28 27.09
N ASP A 51 -8.62 8.17 28.33
CA ASP A 51 -9.42 7.71 29.47
C ASP A 51 -10.63 8.62 29.73
N VAL A 52 -10.46 9.93 29.57
CA VAL A 52 -11.53 10.92 29.71
C VAL A 52 -12.57 10.75 28.60
N LEU A 53 -12.14 10.50 27.37
CA LEU A 53 -13.02 10.27 26.23
C LEU A 53 -13.82 8.97 26.41
N MET A 54 -13.18 7.92 26.93
CA MET A 54 -13.82 6.63 27.20
C MET A 54 -14.98 6.70 28.19
N LEU A 55 -15.01 7.71 29.07
CA LEU A 55 -16.17 7.96 29.95
C LEU A 55 -17.45 8.32 29.16
N ALA A 56 -17.32 8.87 27.94
CA ALA A 56 -18.43 9.18 27.06
C ALA A 56 -18.57 8.20 25.88
N GLU A 57 -17.47 7.59 25.44
CA GLU A 57 -17.42 6.58 24.37
C GLU A 57 -16.51 5.41 24.75
N PRO A 58 -17.02 4.40 25.48
CA PRO A 58 -16.21 3.31 26.01
C PRO A 58 -15.39 2.56 24.95
N GLU A 59 -15.90 2.48 23.72
CA GLU A 59 -15.26 1.76 22.60
C GLU A 59 -14.36 2.65 21.71
N CYS A 60 -14.13 3.92 22.07
CA CYS A 60 -13.42 4.85 21.18
C CYS A 60 -12.02 4.38 20.77
N GLU A 61 -11.25 3.77 21.67
CA GLU A 61 -9.93 3.22 21.35
C GLU A 61 -10.02 2.10 20.31
N ALA A 62 -10.95 1.17 20.50
CA ALA A 62 -11.18 0.07 19.56
C ALA A 62 -11.59 0.62 18.18
N ASN A 63 -12.51 1.58 18.15
CA ASN A 63 -12.95 2.23 16.92
C ASN A 63 -11.80 2.91 16.16
N TYR A 64 -10.89 3.60 16.86
CA TYR A 64 -9.71 4.19 16.22
C TYR A 64 -8.78 3.11 15.65
N ARG A 65 -8.59 1.99 16.36
CA ARG A 65 -7.77 0.86 15.87
C ARG A 65 -8.38 0.20 14.64
N ASP A 66 -9.70 0.05 14.60
CA ASP A 66 -10.41 -0.49 13.44
C ASP A 66 -10.29 0.44 12.24
N MET A 67 -10.46 1.76 12.43
CA MET A 67 -10.24 2.76 11.38
C MET A 67 -8.80 2.72 10.83
N ILE A 68 -7.80 2.57 11.70
CA ILE A 68 -6.39 2.42 11.29
C ILE A 68 -6.22 1.19 10.39
N GLN A 69 -6.80 0.04 10.77
CA GLN A 69 -6.74 -1.16 9.94
C GLN A 69 -7.49 -1.01 8.62
N GLU A 70 -8.65 -0.38 8.63
CA GLU A 70 -9.44 -0.09 7.43
C GLU A 70 -8.64 0.76 6.43
N HIS A 71 -8.05 1.86 6.89
CA HIS A 71 -7.25 2.75 6.04
C HIS A 71 -5.97 2.07 5.53
N LYS A 72 -5.33 1.26 6.37
CA LYS A 72 -4.18 0.43 5.96
C LYS A 72 -4.56 -0.55 4.86
N ASN A 73 -5.70 -1.25 5.01
CA ASN A 73 -6.20 -2.18 4.01
C ASN A 73 -6.58 -1.47 2.71
N ALA A 74 -7.22 -0.30 2.79
CA ALA A 74 -7.54 0.52 1.62
C ALA A 74 -6.28 0.94 0.85
N TYR A 75 -5.20 1.30 1.55
CA TYR A 75 -3.91 1.57 0.92
C TYR A 75 -3.36 0.30 0.22
N LEU A 76 -3.39 -0.86 0.88
CA LEU A 76 -2.88 -2.11 0.30
C LEU A 76 -3.65 -2.55 -0.96
N GLN A 77 -4.94 -2.21 -1.06
CA GLN A 77 -5.73 -2.46 -2.27
C GLN A 77 -5.23 -1.69 -3.50
N SER A 78 -4.48 -0.58 -3.32
CA SER A 78 -3.87 0.16 -4.44
C SER A 78 -2.89 -0.69 -5.26
N TRP A 79 -2.34 -1.74 -4.67
CA TRP A 79 -1.45 -2.69 -5.35
C TRP A 79 -2.18 -3.66 -6.27
N ASN A 80 -3.51 -3.83 -6.13
CA ASN A 80 -4.27 -4.87 -6.85
C ASN A 80 -4.13 -4.77 -8.37
N LYS A 81 -4.13 -3.54 -8.92
CA LYS A 81 -3.95 -3.32 -10.36
C LYS A 81 -2.59 -3.83 -10.86
N LEU A 82 -1.52 -3.55 -10.11
CA LEU A 82 -0.19 -4.05 -10.41
C LEU A 82 -0.13 -5.58 -10.27
N LEU A 83 -0.69 -6.11 -9.17
CA LEU A 83 -0.68 -7.53 -8.84
C LEU A 83 -1.42 -8.37 -9.89
N ALA A 84 -2.47 -7.84 -10.52
CA ALA A 84 -3.17 -8.52 -11.61
C ALA A 84 -2.25 -8.90 -12.79
N HIS A 85 -1.16 -8.15 -13.00
CA HIS A 85 -0.16 -8.45 -14.03
C HIS A 85 0.85 -9.52 -13.62
N THR A 86 0.89 -9.90 -12.34
CA THR A 86 1.78 -10.95 -11.80
C THR A 86 1.14 -12.34 -11.80
N VAL A 87 -0.19 -12.41 -11.92
CA VAL A 87 -0.95 -13.66 -11.91
C VAL A 87 -0.96 -14.28 -13.30
N LEU A 88 -0.81 -15.60 -13.38
CA LEU A 88 -1.02 -16.39 -14.59
C LEU A 88 -2.34 -17.14 -14.44
N ASP A 89 -3.28 -16.94 -15.35
CA ASP A 89 -4.63 -17.51 -15.28
C ASP A 89 -4.62 -19.04 -15.52
N GLU A 90 -3.66 -19.51 -16.32
CA GLU A 90 -3.43 -20.93 -16.61
C GLU A 90 -1.96 -21.31 -16.32
N PRO A 91 -1.69 -22.54 -15.86
CA PRO A 91 -0.33 -23.05 -15.78
C PRO A 91 0.35 -23.02 -17.16
N LEU A 92 1.61 -22.59 -17.19
CA LEU A 92 2.38 -22.59 -18.43
C LEU A 92 2.74 -24.04 -18.84
N PRO A 93 2.61 -24.39 -20.14
CA PRO A 93 3.11 -25.67 -20.63
C PRO A 93 4.64 -25.73 -20.55
N ALA A 94 5.20 -26.94 -20.45
CA ALA A 94 6.65 -27.16 -20.44
C ALA A 94 7.37 -26.58 -21.67
N LYS A 95 6.66 -26.47 -22.80
CA LYS A 95 7.12 -25.78 -24.00
C LYS A 95 6.13 -24.69 -24.38
N LEU A 96 6.58 -23.45 -24.32
CA LEU A 96 5.75 -22.29 -24.67
C LEU A 96 5.36 -22.28 -26.14
N ARG A 97 4.07 -22.05 -26.41
CA ARG A 97 3.53 -21.70 -27.73
C ARG A 97 3.63 -20.19 -27.94
N ASP A 98 3.44 -19.73 -29.16
CA ASP A 98 3.55 -18.30 -29.47
C ASP A 98 2.56 -17.43 -28.69
N LYS A 99 1.34 -17.94 -28.44
CA LYS A 99 0.36 -17.30 -27.57
C LYS A 99 0.88 -17.12 -26.14
N ASP A 100 1.51 -18.15 -25.57
CA ASP A 100 2.03 -18.12 -24.20
C ASP A 100 3.20 -17.13 -24.10
N ARG A 101 4.07 -17.09 -25.12
CA ARG A 101 5.17 -16.11 -25.23
C ARG A 101 4.66 -14.68 -25.31
N GLN A 102 3.64 -14.44 -26.13
CA GLN A 102 3.05 -13.12 -26.29
C GLN A 102 2.38 -12.66 -24.99
N MET A 103 1.63 -13.53 -24.33
CA MET A 103 1.02 -13.25 -23.02
C MET A 103 2.07 -12.85 -21.97
N LEU A 104 3.21 -13.57 -21.88
CA LEU A 104 4.28 -13.19 -20.95
C LEU A 104 4.87 -11.82 -21.27
N LYS A 105 5.12 -11.52 -22.55
CA LYS A 105 5.59 -10.18 -22.98
C LYS A 105 4.61 -9.08 -22.57
N ASP A 106 3.32 -9.32 -22.75
CA ASP A 106 2.27 -8.35 -22.44
C ASP A 106 2.13 -8.15 -20.92
N LYS A 107 2.20 -9.22 -20.13
CA LYS A 107 2.20 -9.15 -18.66
C LYS A 107 3.39 -8.37 -18.13
N PHE A 108 4.61 -8.67 -18.57
CA PHE A 108 5.80 -7.90 -18.16
C PHE A 108 5.73 -6.43 -18.61
N SER A 109 5.28 -6.15 -19.83
CA SER A 109 5.14 -4.78 -20.32
C SER A 109 4.12 -3.99 -19.50
N SER A 110 2.98 -4.61 -19.18
CA SER A 110 1.93 -4.01 -18.36
C SER A 110 2.41 -3.81 -16.93
N PHE A 111 3.06 -4.81 -16.34
CA PHE A 111 3.68 -4.73 -15.02
C PHE A 111 4.67 -3.56 -14.95
N ASN A 112 5.59 -3.44 -15.91
CA ASN A 112 6.58 -2.37 -15.90
C ASN A 112 5.93 -0.98 -15.91
N ARG A 113 4.91 -0.79 -16.75
CA ARG A 113 4.18 0.48 -16.83
C ARG A 113 3.48 0.81 -15.52
N GLU A 114 2.74 -0.15 -14.95
CA GLU A 114 2.04 0.06 -13.68
C GLU A 114 3.01 0.23 -12.51
N TRP A 115 4.14 -0.49 -12.49
CA TRP A 115 5.20 -0.35 -11.50
C TRP A 115 5.85 1.03 -11.54
N GLU A 116 6.18 1.53 -12.73
CA GLU A 116 6.77 2.85 -12.93
C GLU A 116 5.81 3.95 -12.44
N GLU A 117 4.52 3.83 -12.74
CA GLU A 117 3.52 4.82 -12.32
C GLU A 117 3.26 4.80 -10.81
N ILE A 118 3.02 3.62 -10.22
CA ILE A 118 2.79 3.52 -8.77
C ILE A 118 4.04 3.96 -7.99
N SER A 119 5.24 3.63 -8.48
CA SER A 119 6.50 4.06 -7.86
C SER A 119 6.69 5.57 -7.94
N ARG A 120 6.38 6.19 -9.08
CA ARG A 120 6.48 7.64 -9.26
C ARG A 120 5.57 8.38 -8.28
N VAL A 121 4.34 7.91 -8.13
CA VAL A 121 3.34 8.56 -7.26
C VAL A 121 3.63 8.31 -5.78
N GLN A 122 3.84 7.05 -5.38
CA GLN A 122 3.94 6.69 -3.96
C GLN A 122 5.26 7.11 -3.31
N ARG A 123 6.33 7.35 -4.08
CA ARG A 123 7.55 7.98 -3.54
C ARG A 123 7.31 9.39 -3.01
N GLY A 124 6.25 10.08 -3.46
CA GLY A 124 5.86 11.39 -2.95
C GLY A 124 5.00 11.33 -1.69
N TYR A 125 4.65 10.14 -1.17
CA TYR A 125 3.84 10.01 0.02
C TYR A 125 4.71 10.09 1.27
N SER A 126 4.21 10.76 2.31
CA SER A 126 4.89 10.86 3.60
C SER A 126 4.14 10.07 4.66
N VAL A 127 4.87 9.29 5.46
CA VAL A 127 4.35 8.60 6.64
C VAL A 127 5.24 9.00 7.81
N PRO A 128 4.82 9.97 8.64
CA PRO A 128 5.69 10.53 9.68
C PRO A 128 6.04 9.54 10.80
N ASP A 129 5.10 8.67 11.17
CA ASP A 129 5.32 7.66 12.20
C ASP A 129 6.25 6.54 11.69
N ALA A 130 7.38 6.35 12.38
CA ALA A 130 8.43 5.44 11.94
C ALA A 130 8.02 3.96 12.00
N GLU A 131 7.25 3.55 13.02
CA GLU A 131 6.79 2.17 13.15
C GLU A 131 5.79 1.83 12.05
N LEU A 132 4.85 2.74 11.77
CA LEU A 132 3.89 2.62 10.69
C LEU A 132 4.60 2.61 9.33
N ARG A 133 5.59 3.48 9.13
CA ARG A 133 6.38 3.54 7.89
C ARG A 133 7.02 2.20 7.59
N GLU A 134 7.75 1.64 8.55
CA GLU A 134 8.41 0.36 8.39
C GLU A 134 7.42 -0.80 8.26
N ALA A 135 6.26 -0.72 8.94
CA ALA A 135 5.18 -1.70 8.74
C ALA A 135 4.66 -1.68 7.30
N LEU A 136 4.35 -0.51 6.75
CA LEU A 136 3.87 -0.38 5.38
C LEU A 136 4.89 -0.86 4.34
N LYS A 137 6.19 -0.56 4.54
CA LYS A 137 7.26 -1.11 3.69
C LYS A 137 7.27 -2.64 3.69
N ARG A 138 7.14 -3.26 4.87
CA ARG A 138 7.06 -4.73 5.00
C ARG A 138 5.81 -5.29 4.32
N ASP A 139 4.65 -4.67 4.53
CA ASP A 139 3.39 -5.14 3.95
C ASP A 139 3.40 -5.02 2.42
N ASN A 140 3.97 -3.94 1.87
CA ASN A 140 4.16 -3.76 0.43
C ASN A 140 5.02 -4.88 -0.15
N LYS A 141 6.15 -5.20 0.50
CA LYS A 141 7.02 -6.32 0.11
C LYS A 141 6.29 -7.65 0.18
N GLN A 142 5.55 -7.91 1.25
CA GLN A 142 4.79 -9.14 1.44
C GLN A 142 3.68 -9.31 0.40
N ALA A 143 3.04 -8.21 -0.01
CA ALA A 143 2.01 -8.22 -1.04
C ALA A 143 2.60 -8.52 -2.44
N LEU A 144 3.74 -7.90 -2.77
CA LEU A 144 4.27 -7.90 -4.13
C LEU A 144 5.32 -8.99 -4.41
N LEU A 145 6.34 -9.12 -3.55
CA LEU A 145 7.53 -9.90 -3.86
C LEU A 145 7.27 -11.39 -4.12
N PRO A 146 6.41 -12.11 -3.35
CA PRO A 146 6.17 -13.52 -3.60
C PRO A 146 5.58 -13.77 -5.00
N ARG A 147 4.62 -12.92 -5.41
CA ARG A 147 3.93 -13.04 -6.70
C ARG A 147 4.85 -12.66 -7.85
N TYR A 148 5.59 -11.56 -7.72
CA TYR A 148 6.52 -11.14 -8.75
C TYR A 148 7.69 -12.12 -8.92
N SER A 149 8.25 -12.63 -7.82
CA SER A 149 9.35 -13.61 -7.86
C SER A 149 8.93 -14.89 -8.57
N ALA A 150 7.73 -15.40 -8.29
CA ALA A 150 7.20 -16.58 -8.97
C ALA A 150 7.02 -16.35 -10.49
N LEU A 151 6.57 -15.17 -10.92
CA LEU A 151 6.49 -14.81 -12.34
C LEU A 151 7.90 -14.72 -12.97
N HIS A 152 8.82 -14.06 -12.28
CA HIS A 152 10.20 -13.86 -12.73
C HIS A 152 10.95 -15.19 -12.91
N GLU A 153 10.86 -16.10 -11.93
CA GLU A 153 11.46 -17.44 -11.99
C GLU A 153 10.92 -18.26 -13.16
N ARG A 154 9.60 -18.25 -13.37
CA ARG A 154 8.97 -18.94 -14.51
C ARG A 154 9.45 -18.39 -15.85
N ALA A 155 9.59 -17.07 -15.95
CA ALA A 155 10.08 -16.42 -17.17
C ALA A 155 11.56 -16.72 -17.43
N ALA A 156 12.36 -16.89 -16.38
CA ALA A 156 13.76 -17.30 -16.50
C ALA A 156 13.90 -18.77 -16.94
N ALA A 157 13.01 -19.65 -16.45
CA ALA A 157 13.02 -21.07 -16.80
C ALA A 157 12.51 -21.36 -18.23
N LEU A 158 11.65 -20.49 -18.77
CA LEU A 158 11.00 -20.70 -20.06
C LEU A 158 11.35 -19.58 -21.06
N PRO A 159 12.16 -19.85 -22.10
CA PRO A 159 12.58 -18.83 -23.05
C PRO A 159 11.39 -18.30 -23.87
N PHE A 160 10.83 -17.17 -23.43
CA PHE A 160 9.65 -16.54 -24.02
C PHE A 160 9.99 -15.44 -25.06
N SER A 161 11.24 -14.97 -25.06
CA SER A 161 11.75 -13.93 -25.96
C SER A 161 13.22 -14.19 -26.30
N LYS A 162 13.64 -13.77 -27.50
CA LYS A 162 15.07 -13.72 -27.88
C LYS A 162 15.82 -12.61 -27.14
N ASN A 163 15.10 -11.57 -26.71
CA ASN A 163 15.63 -10.44 -25.94
C ASN A 163 14.79 -10.28 -24.66
N PRO A 164 15.02 -11.10 -23.61
CA PRO A 164 14.26 -11.05 -22.36
C PRO A 164 14.38 -9.70 -21.62
N ASP A 165 15.54 -9.06 -21.67
CA ASP A 165 15.85 -7.80 -20.96
C ASP A 165 14.97 -6.63 -21.41
N LYS A 166 14.40 -6.70 -22.62
CA LYS A 166 13.41 -5.71 -23.09
C LYS A 166 12.12 -5.73 -22.25
N TYR A 167 11.79 -6.88 -21.68
CA TYR A 167 10.55 -7.12 -20.95
C TYR A 167 10.78 -7.24 -19.44
N VAL A 168 11.81 -7.97 -19.00
CA VAL A 168 12.15 -8.12 -17.58
C VAL A 168 13.07 -6.98 -17.15
N LYS A 169 12.50 -5.80 -16.89
CA LYS A 169 13.26 -4.59 -16.52
C LYS A 169 13.80 -4.62 -15.09
N TYR A 170 13.13 -5.34 -14.20
CA TYR A 170 13.42 -5.34 -12.77
C TYR A 170 13.60 -6.76 -12.26
N THR A 171 14.56 -6.96 -11.38
CA THR A 171 14.68 -8.18 -10.58
C THR A 171 13.87 -8.03 -9.29
N PRO A 172 13.49 -9.14 -8.63
CA PRO A 172 12.85 -9.08 -7.31
C PRO A 172 13.66 -8.29 -6.27
N VAL A 173 14.99 -8.39 -6.32
CA VAL A 173 15.90 -7.65 -5.44
C VAL A 173 15.85 -6.14 -5.71
N GLN A 174 15.82 -5.72 -6.97
CA GLN A 174 15.68 -4.30 -7.33
C GLN A 174 14.33 -3.72 -6.91
N ILE A 175 13.24 -4.48 -7.04
CA ILE A 175 11.91 -4.07 -6.55
C ILE A 175 11.94 -3.91 -5.03
N ALA A 176 12.51 -4.89 -4.31
CA ALA A 176 12.63 -4.82 -2.86
C ALA A 176 13.40 -3.57 -2.40
N ALA A 177 14.54 -3.28 -3.04
CA ALA A 177 15.35 -2.10 -2.75
C ALA A 177 14.62 -0.78 -3.05
N GLN A 178 13.81 -0.73 -4.11
CA GLN A 178 12.98 0.45 -4.39
C GLN A 178 11.90 0.66 -3.32
N LEU A 179 11.26 -0.42 -2.84
CA LEU A 179 10.28 -0.35 -1.77
C LEU A 179 10.88 0.09 -0.44
N ASP A 180 12.16 -0.21 -0.18
CA ASP A 180 12.86 0.25 1.03
C ASP A 180 12.95 1.77 1.12
N GLY A 181 13.05 2.46 -0.02
CA GLY A 181 13.09 3.92 -0.09
C GLY A 181 11.72 4.60 -0.11
N TYR A 182 10.62 3.87 0.06
CA TYR A 182 9.28 4.49 0.08
C TYR A 182 9.05 5.20 1.39
N PHE A 183 8.34 6.34 1.35
CA PHE A 183 7.95 7.13 2.53
C PHE A 183 9.10 7.71 3.35
N ASP A 184 10.35 7.50 2.95
CA ASP A 184 11.49 8.20 3.54
C ASP A 184 11.37 9.68 3.21
N GLU A 185 11.72 10.54 4.16
CA GLU A 185 11.78 11.98 3.91
C GLU A 185 12.75 12.20 2.76
N ALA A 186 12.28 12.82 1.67
CA ALA A 186 13.17 13.34 0.66
C ALA A 186 14.08 14.35 1.38
N ALA A 187 15.36 13.99 1.51
CA ALA A 187 16.41 14.84 2.06
C ALA A 187 16.50 16.18 1.31
#